data_AF-A0A420VS78-F1
#
_entry.id   AF-A0A420VS78-F1
#
_cell.length_a   1.000
_cell.length_b   1.000
_cell.length_c   1.000
_cell.angle_alpha   90.00
_cell.angle_beta   90.00
_cell.angle_gamma   90.00
#
_symmetry.space_group_name_H-M   'P 1'
#
loop_
_entity.id
_entity.type
_entity.pdbx_description
1 polymer ?
#
loop_
_entity_poly.entity_id
_entity_poly.type
_entity_poly.pdbx_seq_one_letter_code
_entity_poly.pdbx_strand_id
1 'polypeptide(L)' 'MRGRDHYYISYVGNYSTGFIAGRKGISWAEARFVMNLLESYQKMGLAAEGMTTQSAQYLGHQSGISLFRQKTFMYNK' A
#
# COMPACT_ATOMS: atom_id res chain seq x y z
N MET A 1 3.06 6.95 31.80
CA MET A 1 2.73 7.97 30.77
C MET A 1 3.92 8.12 29.83
N ARG A 2 3.66 8.25 28.51
CA ARG A 2 4.59 8.50 27.37
C ARG A 2 5.57 7.36 27.03
N GLY A 3 5.70 6.88 25.78
CA GLY A 3 5.16 7.31 24.50
C GLY A 3 5.11 6.13 23.51
N ARG A 4 4.00 6.03 22.77
CA ARG A 4 3.81 5.08 21.66
C ARG A 4 4.03 5.81 20.34
N ASP A 5 5.17 6.46 20.21
CA ASP A 5 5.48 7.37 19.09
C ASP A 5 6.39 6.70 18.06
N HIS A 6 6.08 5.47 17.64
CA HIS A 6 6.87 4.76 16.64
C HIS A 6 5.97 4.27 15.50
N TYR A 7 5.92 5.05 14.42
CA TYR A 7 5.79 4.71 13.00
C TYR A 7 5.30 3.29 12.59
N TYR A 8 4.21 2.80 13.17
CA TYR A 8 3.44 1.72 12.56
C TYR A 8 2.42 2.37 11.63
N ILE A 9 2.61 2.21 10.32
CA ILE A 9 1.50 2.40 9.39
C ILE A 9 0.39 1.46 9.88
N SER A 10 -0.70 2.03 10.37
CA SER A 10 -1.82 1.24 10.87
C SER A 10 -2.34 0.33 9.76
N TYR A 11 -3.00 -0.78 10.10
CA TYR A 11 -3.66 -1.64 9.11
C TYR A 11 -4.51 -0.84 8.12
N VAL A 12 -5.21 0.19 8.62
CA VAL A 12 -6.00 1.12 7.81
C VAL A 12 -5.10 1.92 6.86
N GLY A 13 -3.99 2.50 7.34
CA GLY A 13 -3.04 3.23 6.49
C GLY A 13 -2.44 2.37 5.38
N ASN A 14 -2.11 1.11 5.67
CA ASN A 14 -1.57 0.18 4.69
C ASN A 14 -2.62 -0.18 3.64
N TYR A 15 -3.84 -0.52 4.07
CA TYR A 15 -4.96 -0.78 3.17
C TYR A 15 -5.26 0.43 2.28
N SER A 16 -5.40 1.63 2.86
CA SER A 16 -5.67 2.86 2.12
C SER A 16 -4.59 3.14 1.08
N THR A 17 -3.32 2.91 1.42
CA THR A 17 -2.24 3.16 0.47
C THR A 17 -2.25 2.16 -0.68
N GLY A 18 -2.44 0.87 -0.37
CA GLY A 18 -2.65 -0.15 -1.40
C GLY A 18 -3.81 0.22 -2.33
N PHE A 19 -4.94 0.65 -1.76
CA PHE A 19 -6.12 1.07 -2.52
C PHE A 19 -5.83 2.23 -3.47
N ILE A 20 -5.14 3.28 -3.02
CA ILE A 20 -4.77 4.41 -3.86
C ILE A 20 -3.85 3.96 -5.01
N ALA A 21 -2.86 3.12 -4.74
CA ALA A 21 -1.97 2.58 -5.77
C ALA A 21 -2.75 1.78 -6.83
N GLY A 22 -3.63 0.86 -6.39
CA GLY A 22 -4.47 0.08 -7.29
C GLY A 22 -5.42 0.95 -8.12
N ARG A 23 -6.03 1.98 -7.52
CA ARG A 23 -6.92 2.93 -8.22
C ARG A 23 -6.22 3.72 -9.32
N LYS A 24 -4.91 3.95 -9.19
CA LYS A 24 -4.08 4.62 -10.19
C LYS A 24 -3.55 3.66 -11.26
N GLY A 25 -3.85 2.36 -11.18
CA GLY A 25 -3.35 1.36 -12.13
C GLY A 25 -1.90 0.93 -11.89
N ILE A 26 -1.29 1.35 -10.77
CA ILE A 26 0.09 0.98 -10.42
C ILE A 26 0.10 -0.52 -10.12
N SER A 27 1.10 -1.25 -10.63
CA SER A 27 1.21 -2.68 -10.38
C SER A 27 1.52 -2.98 -8.91
N TRP A 28 1.20 -4.19 -8.45
CA TRP A 28 1.52 -4.60 -7.08
C TRP A 28 3.03 -4.57 -6.80
N ALA A 29 3.84 -4.96 -7.78
CA ALA A 29 5.30 -4.97 -7.66
C ALA A 29 5.87 -3.56 -7.47
N GLU A 30 5.42 -2.59 -8.27
CA GLU A 30 5.83 -1.18 -8.12
C GLU A 30 5.36 -0.59 -6.79
N ALA A 31 4.11 -0.86 -6.39
CA ALA A 31 3.56 -0.38 -5.12
C ALA A 31 4.37 -0.92 -3.93
N ARG A 32 4.82 -2.18 -3.98
CA ARG A 32 5.65 -2.80 -2.95
C ARG A 32 7.06 -2.22 -2.93
N PHE A 33 7.66 -1.98 -4.10
CA PHE A 33 8.98 -1.36 -4.18
C PHE A 33 9.00 0.04 -3.54
N VAL A 34 8.04 0.89 -3.91
CA VAL A 34 7.94 2.25 -3.36
C VAL A 34 7.74 2.22 -1.85
N MET A 35 6.95 1.27 -1.33
CA MET A 35 6.77 1.16 0.12
C MET A 35 7.95 0.62 0.88
N ASN A 36 8.65 -0.38 0.34
CA ASN A 36 9.89 -0.82 0.95
C ASN A 36 10.91 0.33 1.04
N LEU A 37 10.95 1.21 0.02
CA LEU A 37 11.79 2.39 0.03
C LEU A 37 11.34 3.43 1.07
N LEU A 38 10.05 3.75 1.11
CA LEU A 38 9.48 4.70 2.08
C LEU A 38 9.71 4.26 3.51
N GLU A 39 9.50 2.97 3.79
CA GLU A 39 9.71 2.42 5.12
C GLU A 39 11.18 2.35 5.51
N SER A 40 12.06 1.98 4.58
CA SER A 40 13.50 2.00 4.83
C SER A 40 13.99 3.40 5.18
N TYR A 41 13.43 4.42 4.52
CA TYR A 41 13.68 5.82 4.83
C TYR A 41 13.14 6.21 6.21
N GLN A 42 11.88 5.86 6.53
CA GLN A 42 11.25 6.20 7.81
C GLN A 42 11.90 5.52 9.02
N LYS A 43 12.41 4.30 8.86
CA LYS A 43 13.02 3.54 9.96
C LYS A 43 14.54 3.70 10.05
N MET A 44 15.15 4.55 9.20
CA MET A 44 16.59 4.77 9.13
C MET A 44 17.40 3.45 9.09
N GLY A 45 16.91 2.45 8.36
CA GLY A 45 17.48 1.11 8.27
C GLY A 45 16.66 0.19 7.36
N LEU A 46 17.20 -0.99 7.01
CA LEU A 46 16.47 -2.00 6.20
C LEU A 46 15.26 -2.52 6.98
N ALA A 47 14.10 -1.94 6.72
CA ALA A 47 12.86 -2.28 7.38
C ALA A 47 12.09 -3.31 6.55
N ALA A 48 12.04 -4.56 7.01
CA ALA A 48 11.04 -5.50 6.53
C ALA A 48 9.74 -5.31 7.34
N GLU A 49 8.65 -4.93 6.67
CA GLU A 49 7.30 -4.97 7.27
C GLU A 49 6.93 -6.35 7.78
N GLY A 50 6.22 -6.39 8.91
CA GLY A 50 5.58 -7.62 9.37
C GLY A 50 4.51 -8.09 8.37
N MET A 51 4.35 -9.40 8.20
CA MET A 51 3.40 -10.02 7.24
C MET A 51 2.00 -9.39 7.30
N THR A 52 1.49 -9.24 8.52
CA THR A 52 0.75 -8.08 9.04
C THR A 52 0.23 -7.03 8.05
N THR A 53 1.11 -6.06 7.85
CA THR A 53 0.88 -4.80 7.15
C THR A 53 0.91 -5.00 5.64
N GLN A 54 1.70 -5.96 5.15
CA GLN A 54 1.77 -6.31 3.74
C GLN A 54 0.44 -6.90 3.24
N SER A 55 -0.21 -7.75 4.05
CA SER A 55 -1.52 -8.32 3.70
C SER A 55 -2.60 -7.24 3.59
N ALA A 56 -2.63 -6.28 4.52
CA ALA A 56 -3.57 -5.17 4.47
C ALA A 56 -3.39 -4.33 3.20
N GLN A 57 -2.13 -4.05 2.86
CA GLN A 57 -1.79 -3.31 1.66
C GLN A 57 -2.18 -4.05 0.37
N TYR A 58 -1.93 -5.35 0.31
CA TYR A 58 -2.32 -6.18 -0.83
C TYR A 58 -3.84 -6.18 -1.04
N LEU A 59 -4.62 -6.34 0.03
CA LEU A 59 -6.09 -6.29 -0.03
C LEU A 59 -6.60 -4.93 -0.52
N GLY A 60 -5.97 -3.84 -0.06
CA GLY A 60 -6.24 -2.50 -0.58
C GLY A 60 -5.98 -2.41 -2.07
N HIS A 61 -4.81 -2.88 -2.52
CA HIS A 61 -4.39 -2.87 -3.92
C HIS A 61 -5.37 -3.62 -4.83
N GLN A 62 -5.75 -4.84 -4.45
CA GLN A 62 -6.74 -5.62 -5.19
C GLN A 62 -8.10 -4.92 -5.27
N SER A 63 -8.53 -4.28 -4.18
CA SER A 63 -9.76 -3.49 -4.17
C SER A 63 -9.68 -2.30 -5.13
N GLY A 64 -8.54 -1.59 -5.16
CA GLY A 64 -8.33 -0.44 -6.04
C GLY A 64 -8.20 -0.79 -7.52
N ILE A 65 -7.45 -1.85 -7.85
CA ILE A 65 -7.16 -2.25 -9.24
C ILE A 65 -8.40 -2.77 -9.96
N SER A 66 -9.34 -3.39 -9.23
CA SER A 66 -10.63 -3.80 -9.80
C SER A 66 -11.42 -2.60 -10.34
N LEU A 67 -11.44 -1.50 -9.60
CA LEU A 67 -12.11 -0.25 -10.01
C LEU A 67 -11.37 0.46 -11.14
N PHE A 68 -10.04 0.40 -11.18
CA PHE A 68 -9.27 0.91 -12.33
C PHE A 68 -9.63 0.12 -13.59
N ARG A 69 -9.63 -1.22 -13.52
CA ARG A 69 -9.98 -2.10 -14.65
C ARG A 69 -11.40 -1.87 -15.15
N GLN A 70 -12.37 -1.72 -14.25
CA GLN A 70 -13.76 -1.39 -14.61
C GLN A 70 -13.83 -0.05 -15.37
N LYS A 71 -13.18 1.00 -14.86
CA LYS A 71 -13.13 2.30 -15.52
C LYS A 71 -12.51 2.21 -16.92
N THR A 72 -11.38 1.52 -17.04
CA THR A 72 -10.68 1.33 -18.33
C THR A 72 -11.55 0.54 -19.31
N PHE A 73 -12.24 -0.51 -18.85
CA PHE A 73 -13.16 -1.28 -19.69
C PHE A 73 -14.35 -0.44 -20.18
N MET A 74 -14.91 0.42 -19.31
CA MET A 74 -16.03 1.31 -19.70
C MET A 74 -15.60 2.40 -20.69
N TYR A 75 -14.36 2.90 -20.62
CA TYR A 75 -13.87 3.98 -21.49
C TYR A 75 -13.40 3.49 -22.87
N ASN A 76 -13.09 2.20 -23.01
CA ASN A 76 -12.61 1.60 -24.26
C ASN A 76 -13.74 0.91 -25.06
N LYS A 77 -15.01 1.23 -24.78
CA LYS A 77 -16.20 0.83 -25.55
C LYS A 77 -16.72 2.02 -26.34
#